data_AF-A0A8K0XUH7-F1
#
_entry.id   AF-A0A8K0XUH7-F1
#
_cell.length_a   1.000
_cell.length_b   1.000
_cell.length_c   1.000
_cell.angle_alpha   90.00
_cell.angle_beta   90.00
_cell.angle_gamma   90.00
#
_symmetry.space_group_name_H-M   'P 1'
#
loop_
_entity.id
_entity.type
_entity.pdbx_description
1 polymer ?
#
loop_
_entity_poly.entity_id
_entity_poly.type
_entity_poly.pdbx_seq_one_letter_code
_entity_poly.pdbx_strand_id
1 'polypeptide(L)'
;MVVQQLPNELLEQILIYSDLQTIARFRRVSKRFNQVVAASITVQYKLELEIDCLEDAPSQAMAVGDRLLTLEKYRASWTRRSLPFTKKRVLLRNIDHINASCSGEYCAFLNAQRHLEVHRKSPAGTQTPEGALWSITDLRIPTGIERIHAFWIDHKENLLAILVWRDNDGCIVYLRDWVSGDDHPQANFPILRLSRPGAIPNGAHSEKELLYVRLVRPLRKTTCMIFNWKSGDRLLSISSATCMSLYQLSTRYLLIAHDTRTAPFTLSIIDFDATKTNKDRTVNILRVKKVCQLTFPEKRGNFCASITNIIDWRPQRTLQEQSIPFSPRDGIIIISAEYTDVGRISEYPTCLVSCSTLLNLIELARENGRDVLAWEEWGPPNTRLWNMVVGFTGHLGFFGMRGFVFHNRVDQLQGWSQTFLDISLYDFGKIGVRKHREDMAAGLADPRVYMSESSRYGGIVIFKDRNLTTRLPARVMYLTLPI
;
A
#
# COMPACT_ATOMS: atom_id res chain seq x y z
N MET A 1 -38.41 27.93 10.34
CA MET A 1 -37.16 28.73 10.44
C MET A 1 -36.56 28.84 9.03
N VAL A 2 -36.37 30.05 8.51
CA VAL A 2 -35.83 30.25 7.16
C VAL A 2 -34.31 30.18 7.24
N VAL A 3 -33.66 29.26 6.50
CA VAL A 3 -32.19 29.08 6.52
C VAL A 3 -31.45 30.39 6.19
N GLN A 4 -32.08 31.29 5.43
CA GLN A 4 -31.56 32.62 5.13
C GLN A 4 -31.50 33.58 6.34
N GLN A 5 -32.10 33.25 7.48
CA GLN A 5 -32.03 34.07 8.70
C GLN A 5 -30.92 33.61 9.64
N LEU A 6 -30.27 32.48 9.37
CA LEU A 6 -29.17 32.00 10.20
C LEU A 6 -27.95 32.91 10.06
N PRO A 7 -27.24 33.25 11.15
CA PRO A 7 -25.92 33.89 11.10
C PRO A 7 -24.90 33.07 10.30
N ASN A 8 -23.87 33.74 9.76
CA ASN A 8 -22.88 33.09 8.91
C ASN A 8 -22.07 32.02 9.66
N GLU A 9 -21.86 32.22 10.97
CA GLU A 9 -21.15 31.31 11.86
C GLU A 9 -21.90 29.98 12.00
N LEU A 10 -23.23 30.02 12.11
CA LEU A 10 -24.05 28.81 12.16
C LEU A 10 -24.06 28.10 10.80
N LEU A 11 -24.11 28.85 9.70
CA LEU A 11 -24.02 28.27 8.36
C LEU A 11 -22.66 27.58 8.14
N GLU A 12 -21.57 28.20 8.58
CA GLU A 12 -20.24 27.60 8.56
C GLU A 12 -20.19 26.29 9.35
N GLN A 13 -20.70 26.26 10.58
CA GLN A 13 -20.76 25.04 11.38
C GLN A 13 -21.55 23.93 10.69
N ILE A 14 -22.72 24.24 10.11
CA ILE A 14 -23.51 23.26 9.35
C ILE A 14 -22.70 22.69 8.17
N LEU A 15 -21.96 23.54 7.45
CA LEU A 15 -21.15 23.14 6.30
C LEU A 15 -19.94 22.28 6.71
N ILE A 16 -19.33 22.56 7.87
CA ILE A 16 -18.24 21.75 8.43
C ILE A 16 -18.68 20.31 8.72
N TYR A 17 -19.96 20.05 8.98
CA TYR A 17 -20.50 18.69 9.16
C TYR A 17 -21.18 18.11 7.91
N SER A 18 -21.33 18.89 6.84
CA SER A 18 -21.98 18.47 5.58
C SER A 18 -21.03 17.76 4.62
N ASP A 19 -21.52 16.87 3.75
CA ASP A 19 -20.69 16.29 2.69
C ASP A 19 -20.37 17.30 1.55
N LEU A 20 -19.40 16.94 0.70
CA LEU A 20 -18.99 17.78 -0.43
C LEU A 20 -20.15 18.10 -1.38
N GLN A 21 -21.06 17.15 -1.60
CA GLN A 21 -22.20 17.34 -2.52
C GLN A 21 -23.16 18.39 -1.99
N THR A 22 -23.42 18.35 -0.70
CA THR A 22 -24.26 19.29 0.03
C THR A 22 -23.65 20.68 -0.01
N ILE A 23 -22.34 20.82 0.26
CA ILE A 23 -21.65 22.11 0.16
C ILE A 23 -21.71 22.66 -1.28
N ALA A 24 -21.47 21.82 -2.29
CA ALA A 24 -21.54 22.23 -3.70
C ALA A 24 -22.95 22.70 -4.10
N ARG A 25 -24.01 21.98 -3.66
CA ARG A 25 -25.40 22.41 -3.85
C ARG A 25 -25.67 23.73 -3.12
N PHE A 26 -25.20 23.86 -1.89
CA PHE A 26 -25.35 25.05 -1.06
C PHE A 26 -24.77 26.30 -1.74
N ARG A 27 -23.59 26.19 -2.38
CA ARG A 27 -23.00 27.27 -3.17
C ARG A 27 -23.86 27.69 -4.37
N ARG A 28 -24.55 26.75 -5.00
CA ARG A 28 -25.32 27.00 -6.24
C ARG A 28 -26.66 27.69 -5.99
N VAL A 29 -27.27 27.51 -4.82
CA VAL A 29 -28.63 28.00 -4.56
C VAL A 29 -28.70 29.47 -4.10
N SER A 30 -27.60 30.06 -3.59
CA SER A 30 -27.60 31.45 -3.10
C SER A 30 -26.22 32.09 -3.18
N LYS A 31 -26.19 33.37 -3.60
CA LYS A 31 -24.96 34.19 -3.60
C LYS A 31 -24.38 34.33 -2.19
N ARG A 32 -25.23 34.53 -1.17
CA ARG A 32 -24.79 34.61 0.24
C ARG A 32 -24.12 33.32 0.69
N PHE A 33 -24.70 32.17 0.33
CA PHE A 33 -24.14 30.87 0.69
C PHE A 33 -22.80 30.60 -0.01
N ASN A 34 -22.69 30.99 -1.28
CA ASN A 34 -21.40 30.95 -1.98
C ASN A 34 -20.38 31.87 -1.30
N GLN A 35 -20.77 33.06 -0.86
CA GLN A 35 -19.89 33.98 -0.11
C GLN A 35 -19.45 33.39 1.22
N VAL A 36 -20.33 32.75 2.00
CA VAL A 36 -19.96 32.08 3.26
C VAL A 36 -18.93 30.99 3.02
N VAL A 37 -19.18 30.12 2.03
CA VAL A 37 -18.22 29.06 1.65
C VAL A 37 -16.89 29.64 1.16
N ALA A 38 -16.94 30.74 0.40
CA ALA A 38 -15.73 31.39 -0.11
C ALA A 38 -14.97 32.19 0.96
N ALA A 39 -15.62 32.66 2.02
CA ALA A 39 -14.99 33.42 3.09
C ALA A 39 -14.48 32.55 4.25
N SER A 40 -15.06 31.37 4.48
CA SER A 40 -14.63 30.46 5.54
C SER A 40 -13.40 29.65 5.11
N ILE A 41 -12.26 29.92 5.75
CA ILE A 41 -11.03 29.15 5.56
C ILE A 41 -11.18 27.70 6.00
N THR A 42 -12.03 27.43 6.99
CA THR A 42 -12.31 26.08 7.50
C THR A 42 -13.07 25.24 6.48
N VAL A 43 -14.11 25.82 5.87
CA VAL A 43 -14.87 25.16 4.81
C VAL A 43 -14.00 24.96 3.57
N GLN A 44 -13.19 25.95 3.19
CA GLN A 44 -12.22 25.80 2.10
C GLN A 44 -11.23 24.67 2.37
N TYR A 45 -10.60 24.64 3.54
CA TYR A 45 -9.66 23.58 3.91
C TYR A 45 -10.29 22.19 3.82
N LYS A 46 -11.51 22.02 4.35
CA LYS A 46 -12.26 20.77 4.21
C LYS A 46 -12.51 20.39 2.76
N LEU A 47 -12.95 21.33 1.91
CA LEU A 47 -13.18 21.08 0.48
C LEU A 47 -11.91 20.63 -0.22
N GLU A 48 -10.77 21.27 0.08
CA GLU A 48 -9.49 20.93 -0.52
C GLU A 48 -8.99 19.54 -0.08
N LEU A 49 -9.21 19.15 1.18
CA LEU A 49 -8.94 17.79 1.65
C LEU A 49 -9.78 16.75 0.90
N GLU A 50 -11.09 17.01 0.73
CA GLU A 50 -11.98 16.12 -0.02
C GLU A 50 -11.51 15.92 -1.46
N ILE A 51 -11.13 17.01 -2.15
CA ILE A 51 -10.64 16.96 -3.53
C ILE A 51 -9.43 16.04 -3.67
N ASP A 52 -8.52 16.08 -2.70
CA ASP A 52 -7.30 15.27 -2.66
C ASP A 52 -7.47 13.90 -1.99
N CYS A 53 -8.70 13.52 -1.59
CA CYS A 53 -9.01 12.28 -0.88
C CYS A 53 -8.22 12.13 0.44
N LEU A 54 -8.08 13.24 1.15
CA LEU A 54 -7.42 13.36 2.45
C LEU A 54 -8.45 13.57 3.57
N GLU A 55 -8.02 13.34 4.79
CA GLU A 55 -8.74 13.66 6.02
C GLU A 55 -7.88 14.57 6.90
N ASP A 56 -8.53 15.41 7.71
CA ASP A 56 -7.83 16.26 8.67
C ASP A 56 -7.17 15.36 9.72
N ALA A 57 -5.88 15.59 9.93
CA ALA A 57 -5.06 14.91 10.90
C ALA A 57 -4.60 15.98 11.90
N PRO A 58 -5.48 16.45 12.79
CA PRO A 58 -5.21 17.66 13.54
C PRO A 58 -3.93 17.50 14.36
N SER A 59 -2.87 18.18 13.91
CA SER A 59 -1.72 18.44 14.75
C SER A 59 -2.12 19.51 15.75
N GLN A 60 -1.84 19.29 17.03
CA GLN A 60 -2.38 20.10 18.12
C GLN A 60 -1.96 21.60 18.07
N ALA A 61 -1.06 21.98 17.17
CA ALA A 61 -0.46 23.33 17.14
C ALA A 61 -0.71 24.16 15.87
N MET A 62 -1.23 23.60 14.77
CA MET A 62 -1.31 24.33 13.49
C MET A 62 -2.68 24.97 13.25
N ALA A 63 -2.73 26.28 12.99
CA ALA A 63 -3.94 26.99 12.61
C ALA A 63 -4.46 26.52 11.24
N VAL A 64 -5.78 26.54 11.02
CA VAL A 64 -6.42 26.00 9.81
C VAL A 64 -5.87 26.65 8.52
N GLY A 65 -5.58 27.95 8.56
CA GLY A 65 -4.96 28.64 7.42
C GLY A 65 -3.58 28.10 7.04
N ASP A 66 -2.74 27.82 8.03
CA ASP A 66 -1.42 27.22 7.81
C ASP A 66 -1.54 25.77 7.28
N ARG A 67 -2.57 25.04 7.73
CA ARG A 67 -2.86 23.69 7.22
C ARG A 67 -3.26 23.73 5.75
N LEU A 68 -4.10 24.69 5.36
CA LEU A 68 -4.48 24.90 3.96
C LEU A 68 -3.26 25.26 3.10
N LEU A 69 -2.42 26.20 3.55
CA LEU A 69 -1.16 26.53 2.85
C LEU A 69 -0.23 25.32 2.73
N THR A 70 -0.18 24.46 3.75
CA THR A 70 0.60 23.22 3.73
C THR A 70 0.05 22.23 2.70
N LEU A 71 -1.28 22.11 2.61
CA LEU A 71 -1.94 21.28 1.60
C LEU A 71 -1.71 21.79 0.18
N GLU A 72 -1.77 23.10 -0.03
CA GLU A 72 -1.44 23.71 -1.33
C GLU A 72 0.01 23.45 -1.74
N LYS A 73 0.96 23.60 -0.82
CA LYS A 73 2.37 23.25 -1.03
C LYS A 73 2.54 21.78 -1.37
N TYR A 74 1.85 20.90 -0.64
CA TYR A 74 1.84 19.46 -0.93
C TYR A 74 1.36 19.17 -2.35
N ARG A 75 0.23 19.76 -2.77
CA ARG A 75 -0.30 19.60 -4.13
C ARG A 75 0.66 20.14 -5.19
N ALA A 76 1.23 21.32 -4.96
CA ALA A 76 2.20 21.92 -5.87
C ALA A 76 3.46 21.04 -6.06
N SER A 77 3.89 20.32 -5.01
CA SER A 77 5.01 19.38 -5.12
C SER A 77 4.73 18.23 -6.09
N TRP A 78 3.47 17.75 -6.15
CA TRP A 78 3.07 16.68 -7.08
C TRP A 78 2.93 17.16 -8.53
N THR A 79 2.67 18.46 -8.78
CA THR A 79 2.44 19.02 -10.12
C THR A 79 3.67 19.68 -10.75
N ARG A 80 4.78 19.80 -10.03
CA ARG A 80 6.02 20.39 -10.53
C ARG A 80 6.76 19.43 -11.47
N ARG A 81 7.21 19.97 -12.61
CA ARG A 81 7.89 19.24 -13.69
C ARG A 81 9.18 18.54 -13.26
N SER A 82 9.85 19.02 -12.23
CA SER A 82 11.15 18.50 -11.83
C SER A 82 11.11 17.58 -10.61
N LEU A 83 9.96 17.41 -9.94
CA LEU A 83 9.86 16.91 -8.54
C LEU A 83 11.03 17.47 -7.72
N PRO A 84 10.92 18.63 -7.07
CA PRO A 84 12.10 19.31 -6.50
C PRO A 84 12.76 18.46 -5.41
N PHE A 85 13.72 17.62 -5.80
CA PHE A 85 14.55 16.84 -4.89
C PHE A 85 15.61 17.77 -4.35
N THR A 86 15.58 18.04 -3.06
CA THR A 86 16.63 18.83 -2.40
C THR A 86 17.97 18.08 -2.40
N LYS A 87 17.93 16.74 -2.36
CA LYS A 87 19.10 15.87 -2.36
C LYS A 87 18.79 14.55 -3.05
N LYS A 88 19.72 14.05 -3.85
CA LYS A 88 19.68 12.72 -4.48
C LYS A 88 20.81 11.87 -3.93
N ARG A 89 20.55 10.59 -3.70
CA ARG A 89 21.57 9.61 -3.32
C ARG A 89 21.28 8.28 -3.99
N VAL A 90 22.23 7.80 -4.78
CA VAL A 90 22.18 6.46 -5.36
C VAL A 90 22.77 5.49 -4.34
N LEU A 91 22.02 4.43 -4.05
CA LEU A 91 22.46 3.35 -3.18
C LEU A 91 22.72 2.14 -4.06
N LEU A 92 23.99 1.76 -4.21
CA LEU A 92 24.37 0.57 -4.95
C LEU A 92 23.90 -0.65 -4.15
N ARG A 93 23.00 -1.44 -4.75
CA ARG A 93 22.52 -2.69 -4.17
C ARG A 93 23.17 -3.86 -4.90
N ASN A 94 23.49 -4.91 -4.15
CA ASN A 94 23.65 -6.21 -4.78
C ASN A 94 22.26 -6.71 -5.20
N ILE A 95 22.10 -7.04 -6.47
CA ILE A 95 20.81 -7.22 -7.17
C ILE A 95 20.02 -8.43 -6.62
N ASP A 96 20.67 -9.27 -5.81
CA ASP A 96 20.14 -10.59 -5.49
C ASP A 96 18.88 -10.60 -4.62
N HIS A 97 18.53 -9.55 -3.85
CA HIS A 97 17.38 -9.64 -2.94
C HIS A 97 16.46 -8.40 -2.82
N ILE A 98 15.16 -8.69 -2.82
CA ILE A 98 13.95 -7.84 -2.67
C ILE A 98 13.83 -7.20 -1.26
N ASN A 99 14.85 -7.33 -0.41
CA ASN A 99 14.77 -6.98 1.00
C ASN A 99 15.16 -5.52 1.22
N ALA A 100 14.41 -4.61 0.62
CA ALA A 100 14.42 -3.21 1.02
C ALA A 100 13.05 -2.82 1.58
N SER A 101 13.05 -2.18 2.73
CA SER A 101 11.84 -1.61 3.32
C SER A 101 12.03 -0.11 3.47
N CYS A 102 11.02 0.65 3.06
CA CYS A 102 10.95 2.09 3.26
C CYS A 102 9.78 2.36 4.20
N SER A 103 10.05 2.96 5.36
CA SER A 103 9.01 3.32 6.33
C SER A 103 9.27 4.75 6.80
N GLY A 104 8.36 5.66 6.44
CA GLY A 104 8.48 7.09 6.71
C GLY A 104 9.82 7.68 6.22
N GLU A 105 10.55 8.29 7.16
CA GLU A 105 11.89 8.86 6.94
C GLU A 105 12.98 7.81 6.78
N TYR A 106 12.71 6.51 6.82
CA TYR A 106 13.76 5.51 6.79
C TYR A 106 13.68 4.63 5.56
N CYS A 107 14.85 4.19 5.10
CA CYS A 107 15.04 3.18 4.09
C CYS A 107 16.06 2.20 4.64
N ALA A 108 15.69 0.93 4.72
CA ALA A 108 16.59 -0.11 5.15
C ALA A 108 16.70 -1.17 4.07
N PHE A 109 17.85 -1.82 3.99
CA PHE A 109 18.07 -2.93 3.08
C PHE A 109 19.14 -3.87 3.61
N LEU A 110 19.18 -5.09 3.08
CA LEU A 110 20.29 -6.01 3.32
C LEU A 110 21.42 -5.73 2.32
N ASN A 111 22.64 -5.55 2.81
CA ASN A 111 23.82 -5.42 1.96
C ASN A 111 24.30 -6.79 1.41
N ALA A 112 25.40 -6.81 0.66
CA ALA A 112 25.94 -8.03 0.06
C ALA A 112 26.30 -9.11 1.09
N GLN A 113 26.67 -8.71 2.31
CA GLN A 113 26.97 -9.58 3.43
C GLN A 113 25.72 -9.96 4.24
N ARG A 114 24.53 -9.56 3.78
CA ARG A 114 23.23 -9.70 4.47
C ARG A 114 23.18 -9.01 5.84
N HIS A 115 23.98 -7.97 6.03
CA HIS A 115 23.82 -7.07 7.17
C HIS A 115 22.73 -6.04 6.87
N LEU A 116 21.99 -5.65 7.90
CA LEU A 116 20.93 -4.65 7.78
C LEU A 116 21.53 -3.25 7.81
N GLU A 117 21.45 -2.56 6.69
CA GLU A 117 21.83 -1.15 6.57
C GLU A 117 20.58 -0.28 6.63
N VAL A 118 20.62 0.76 7.46
CA VAL A 118 19.54 1.72 7.61
C VAL A 118 20.00 3.12 7.23
N HIS A 119 19.18 3.77 6.43
CA HIS A 119 19.37 5.12 5.98
C HIS A 119 18.19 5.96 6.40
N ARG A 120 18.45 7.03 7.16
CA ARG A 120 17.48 8.10 7.36
C ARG A 120 17.49 9.03 6.14
N LYS A 121 16.32 9.24 5.55
CA LYS A 121 15.99 10.27 4.58
C LYS A 121 15.97 11.60 5.33
N SER A 122 16.74 12.58 4.86
CA SER A 122 16.65 13.94 5.36
C SER A 122 15.27 14.50 5.03
N PRO A 123 14.51 15.05 6.01
CA PRO A 123 13.35 15.86 5.69
C PRO A 123 13.77 17.02 4.78
N ALA A 124 12.92 17.36 3.82
CA ALA A 124 13.18 18.51 2.94
C ALA A 124 13.26 19.78 3.78
N GLY A 125 14.44 20.42 3.83
CA GLY A 125 14.65 21.72 4.47
C GLY A 125 15.28 21.70 5.87
N THR A 126 15.40 20.55 6.52
CA THR A 126 16.21 20.44 7.75
C THR A 126 17.60 19.95 7.40
N GLN A 127 18.63 20.74 7.72
CA GLN A 127 20.01 20.27 7.77
C GLN A 127 20.13 19.28 8.95
N THR A 128 19.57 18.08 8.83
CA THR A 128 20.04 16.97 9.67
C THR A 128 21.51 16.77 9.32
N PRO A 129 22.41 16.67 10.31
CA PRO A 129 23.83 16.46 10.07
C PRO A 129 24.03 15.37 9.02
N GLU A 130 24.69 15.71 7.92
CA GLU A 130 25.04 14.74 6.89
C GLU A 130 25.81 13.61 7.56
N GLY A 131 25.25 12.40 7.56
CA GLY A 131 25.98 11.23 8.02
C GLY A 131 25.47 10.53 9.27
N ALA A 132 24.25 10.76 9.75
CA ALA A 132 23.58 9.78 10.64
C ALA A 132 23.15 8.52 9.84
N LEU A 133 24.11 7.92 9.14
CA LEU A 133 24.10 6.53 8.75
C LEU A 133 24.39 5.75 10.02
N TRP A 134 23.38 5.08 10.54
CA TRP A 134 23.62 4.01 11.48
C TRP A 134 23.45 2.73 10.67
N SER A 135 24.57 2.11 10.35
CA SER A 135 24.53 0.70 9.98
C SER A 135 24.25 -0.04 11.28
N ILE A 136 23.29 -0.95 11.29
CA ILE A 136 23.18 -1.87 12.41
C ILE A 136 24.21 -2.99 12.22
N THR A 137 25.48 -2.60 12.25
CA THR A 137 26.63 -3.51 12.23
C THR A 137 26.79 -4.24 13.57
N ASP A 138 26.23 -3.67 14.64
CA ASP A 138 26.35 -4.17 16.02
C ASP A 138 25.08 -4.83 16.55
N LEU A 139 24.13 -5.21 15.68
CA LEU A 139 23.00 -6.03 16.10
C LEU A 139 23.58 -7.27 16.77
N ARG A 140 23.40 -7.39 18.09
CA ARG A 140 23.72 -8.58 18.89
C ARG A 140 22.77 -9.73 18.56
N ILE A 141 22.43 -9.91 17.29
CA ILE A 141 21.95 -11.18 16.78
C ILE A 141 23.13 -12.14 16.96
N PRO A 142 22.94 -13.34 17.53
CA PRO A 142 24.02 -14.29 17.70
C PRO A 142 24.72 -14.58 16.36
N THR A 143 25.81 -13.83 16.10
CA THR A 143 26.56 -13.79 14.86
C THR A 143 27.44 -15.04 14.83
N GLY A 144 26.88 -16.11 14.28
CA GLY A 144 27.64 -17.32 14.03
C GLY A 144 27.19 -18.07 12.78
N ILE A 145 25.87 -18.20 12.56
CA ILE A 145 25.34 -19.12 11.52
C ILE A 145 24.07 -18.57 10.85
N GLU A 146 23.57 -17.41 11.28
CA GLU A 146 22.24 -16.94 10.92
C GLU A 146 22.24 -15.99 9.72
N ARG A 147 21.66 -16.42 8.60
CA ARG A 147 21.40 -15.54 7.46
C ARG A 147 20.09 -14.79 7.70
N ILE A 148 20.11 -13.45 7.71
CA ILE A 148 18.88 -12.66 7.69
C ILE A 148 18.19 -12.90 6.33
N HIS A 149 16.95 -13.38 6.38
CA HIS A 149 16.17 -13.70 5.18
C HIS A 149 15.20 -12.59 4.81
N ALA A 150 14.62 -11.94 5.81
CA ALA A 150 13.73 -10.80 5.64
C ALA A 150 13.74 -9.96 6.91
N PHE A 151 13.30 -8.71 6.80
CA PHE A 151 13.06 -7.86 7.95
C PHE A 151 11.87 -6.94 7.68
N TRP A 152 11.31 -6.38 8.75
CA TRP A 152 10.26 -5.38 8.70
C TRP A 152 10.50 -4.29 9.75
N ILE A 153 10.13 -3.06 9.44
CA ILE A 153 10.28 -1.90 10.32
C ILE A 153 8.93 -1.22 10.47
N ASP A 154 8.50 -1.07 11.70
CA ASP A 154 7.31 -0.31 12.10
C ASP A 154 7.74 0.76 13.09
N HIS A 155 7.89 1.97 12.58
CA HIS A 155 8.36 3.09 13.36
C HIS A 155 7.33 3.56 14.40
N LYS A 156 6.04 3.25 14.24
CA LYS A 156 5.00 3.70 15.18
C LYS A 156 5.17 3.02 16.51
N GLU A 157 5.46 1.74 16.44
CA GLU A 157 5.69 0.90 17.61
C GLU A 157 7.18 0.81 17.97
N ASN A 158 8.06 1.53 17.25
CA ASN A 158 9.52 1.41 17.36
C ASN A 158 10.04 -0.04 17.19
N LEU A 159 9.39 -0.81 16.32
CA LEU A 159 9.62 -2.23 16.15
C LEU A 159 10.46 -2.54 14.90
N LEU A 160 11.51 -3.34 15.08
CA LEU A 160 12.28 -4.01 14.04
C LEU A 160 12.09 -5.52 14.17
N ALA A 161 11.39 -6.14 13.22
CA ALA A 161 11.22 -7.59 13.16
C ALA A 161 12.23 -8.19 12.18
N ILE A 162 13.14 -9.04 12.67
CA ILE A 162 14.20 -9.67 11.87
C ILE A 162 13.91 -11.16 11.75
N LEU A 163 13.77 -11.65 10.52
CA LEU A 163 13.43 -13.02 10.23
C LEU A 163 14.68 -13.77 9.80
N VAL A 164 15.05 -14.73 10.62
CA VAL A 164 16.17 -15.63 10.40
C VAL A 164 15.64 -17.03 10.14
N TRP A 165 16.33 -17.77 9.29
CA TRP A 165 16.06 -19.18 9.06
C TRP A 165 17.26 -20.03 9.46
N ARG A 166 16.97 -21.15 10.11
CA ARG A 166 17.93 -22.21 10.45
C ARG A 166 17.34 -23.54 10.01
N ASP A 167 18.17 -24.40 9.43
CA ASP A 167 17.76 -25.72 8.92
C ASP A 167 16.96 -26.53 9.95
N ASN A 168 17.43 -26.56 11.20
CA ASN A 168 16.85 -27.38 12.27
C ASN A 168 15.74 -26.67 13.07
N ASP A 169 15.89 -25.35 13.31
CA ASP A 169 14.96 -24.60 14.16
C ASP A 169 13.77 -24.00 13.39
N GLY A 170 13.84 -23.98 12.05
CA GLY A 170 12.87 -23.29 11.21
C GLY A 170 13.09 -21.77 11.20
N CYS A 171 12.00 -21.01 11.23
CA CYS A 171 12.07 -19.55 11.23
C CYS A 171 12.09 -19.00 12.66
N ILE A 172 13.03 -18.10 12.94
CA ILE A 172 13.12 -17.35 14.19
C ILE A 172 12.86 -15.89 13.85
N VAL A 173 12.01 -15.23 14.64
CA VAL A 173 11.76 -13.79 14.51
C VAL A 173 12.31 -13.09 15.74
N TYR A 174 13.31 -12.22 15.54
CA TYR A 174 13.81 -11.34 16.58
C TYR A 174 13.03 -10.02 16.54
N LEU A 175 12.45 -9.64 17.67
CA LEU A 175 11.74 -8.38 17.88
C LEU A 175 12.69 -7.42 18.59
N ARG A 176 13.18 -6.45 17.83
CA ARG A 176 14.17 -5.48 18.29
C ARG A 176 13.56 -4.10 18.37
N ASP A 177 14.06 -3.30 19.29
CA ASP A 177 13.89 -1.87 19.25
C ASP A 177 14.59 -1.35 18.00
N TRP A 178 13.83 -0.66 17.14
CA TRP A 178 14.34 -0.24 15.84
C TRP A 178 15.48 0.77 15.96
N VAL A 179 15.46 1.65 16.96
CA VAL A 179 16.47 2.72 17.13
C VAL A 179 17.75 2.19 17.77
N SER A 180 17.63 1.40 18.83
CA SER A 180 18.78 0.90 19.60
C SER A 180 19.32 -0.44 19.09
N GLY A 181 18.49 -1.25 18.42
CA GLY A 181 18.82 -2.62 18.04
C GLY A 181 18.75 -3.64 19.19
N ASP A 182 18.43 -3.21 20.41
CA ASP A 182 18.27 -4.06 21.59
C ASP A 182 16.96 -4.88 21.52
N ASP A 183 16.75 -5.79 22.47
CA ASP A 183 15.45 -6.46 22.63
C ASP A 183 14.34 -5.41 22.80
N HIS A 184 13.22 -5.58 22.07
CA HIS A 184 12.15 -4.59 22.11
C HIS A 184 11.52 -4.51 23.51
N PRO A 185 11.48 -3.35 24.18
CA PRO A 185 11.08 -3.25 25.59
C PRO A 185 9.63 -3.62 25.86
N GLN A 186 8.75 -3.51 24.85
CA GLN A 186 7.34 -3.91 24.95
C GLN A 186 7.07 -5.37 24.57
N ALA A 187 8.08 -6.13 24.14
CA ALA A 187 7.90 -7.53 23.78
C ALA A 187 8.20 -8.43 24.99
N ASN A 188 7.18 -9.12 25.52
CA ASN A 188 7.36 -10.13 26.57
C ASN A 188 8.28 -11.26 26.11
N PHE A 189 8.28 -11.55 24.80
CA PHE A 189 9.14 -12.53 24.16
C PHE A 189 9.85 -11.87 22.98
N PRO A 190 11.06 -11.33 23.15
CA PRO A 190 11.81 -10.68 22.07
C PRO A 190 12.25 -11.66 20.98
N ILE A 191 12.05 -12.97 21.17
CA ILE A 191 12.36 -14.01 20.21
C ILE A 191 11.13 -14.90 20.03
N LEU A 192 10.54 -14.87 18.84
CA LEU A 192 9.44 -15.76 18.45
C LEU A 192 9.99 -16.94 17.64
N ARG A 193 9.87 -18.16 18.17
CA ARG A 193 10.28 -19.39 17.49
C ARG A 193 9.11 -19.99 16.71
N LEU A 194 9.22 -20.02 15.39
CA LEU A 194 8.18 -20.57 14.52
C LEU A 194 8.56 -22.03 14.18
N SER A 195 8.20 -22.97 15.06
CA SER A 195 8.55 -24.40 14.97
C SER A 195 7.98 -25.07 13.71
N ARG A 196 8.64 -24.85 12.57
CA ARG A 196 8.31 -25.43 11.26
C ARG A 196 9.60 -25.71 10.49
N PRO A 197 10.22 -26.88 10.70
CA PRO A 197 11.37 -27.31 9.92
C PRO A 197 11.09 -27.17 8.42
N GLY A 198 12.07 -26.66 7.67
CA GLY A 198 12.01 -26.47 6.22
C GLY A 198 11.11 -25.33 5.72
N ALA A 199 10.52 -24.51 6.59
CA ALA A 199 9.77 -23.32 6.16
C ALA A 199 10.69 -22.08 6.15
N ILE A 200 10.86 -21.47 4.98
CA ILE A 200 11.70 -20.29 4.77
C ILE A 200 10.83 -19.03 4.93
N PRO A 201 11.24 -18.05 5.73
CA PRO A 201 10.54 -16.77 5.80
C PRO A 201 10.60 -16.03 4.47
N ASN A 202 9.47 -15.46 4.08
CA ASN A 202 9.28 -14.74 2.83
C ASN A 202 8.67 -13.35 3.06
N GLY A 203 8.93 -12.75 4.23
CA GLY A 203 8.48 -11.42 4.58
C GLY A 203 7.64 -11.36 5.85
N ALA A 204 7.59 -10.16 6.42
CA ALA A 204 6.73 -9.80 7.53
C ALA A 204 6.19 -8.39 7.34
N HIS A 205 5.10 -8.09 8.02
CA HIS A 205 4.65 -6.72 8.27
C HIS A 205 3.97 -6.65 9.64
N SER A 206 3.80 -5.46 10.17
CA SER A 206 3.04 -5.24 11.41
C SER A 206 2.04 -4.10 11.23
N GLU A 207 0.99 -4.17 12.03
CA GLU A 207 -0.01 -3.12 12.19
C GLU A 207 -0.43 -3.13 13.66
N LYS A 208 -0.11 -2.05 14.37
CA LYS A 208 -0.30 -1.94 15.83
C LYS A 208 0.40 -3.12 16.54
N GLU A 209 -0.33 -3.88 17.35
CA GLU A 209 0.19 -5.02 18.10
C GLU A 209 0.28 -6.31 17.29
N LEU A 210 -0.16 -6.30 16.03
CA LEU A 210 -0.21 -7.50 15.19
C LEU A 210 1.04 -7.60 14.33
N LEU A 211 1.71 -8.75 14.38
CA LEU A 211 2.82 -9.10 13.51
C LEU A 211 2.42 -10.25 12.59
N TYR A 212 2.52 -9.99 11.29
CA TYR A 212 2.21 -10.91 10.21
C TYR A 212 3.49 -11.53 9.69
N VAL A 213 3.59 -12.85 9.69
CA VAL A 213 4.76 -13.58 9.20
C VAL A 213 4.35 -14.53 8.09
N ARG A 214 4.99 -14.41 6.92
CA ARG A 214 4.79 -15.30 5.77
C ARG A 214 5.93 -16.30 5.69
N LEU A 215 5.61 -17.59 5.69
CA LEU A 215 6.55 -18.69 5.53
C LEU A 215 6.24 -19.46 4.25
N VAL A 216 7.26 -19.83 3.48
CA VAL A 216 7.16 -20.63 2.26
C VAL A 216 7.92 -21.95 2.47
N ARG A 217 7.29 -23.07 2.13
CA ARG A 217 7.89 -24.41 2.19
C ARG A 217 8.25 -24.94 0.80
N PRO A 218 9.01 -26.05 0.71
CA PRO A 218 9.13 -26.82 -0.52
C PRO A 218 7.77 -27.05 -1.18
N LEU A 219 7.76 -27.08 -2.52
CA LEU A 219 6.55 -27.14 -3.35
C LEU A 219 5.65 -25.89 -3.25
N ARG A 220 6.18 -24.75 -2.77
CA ARG A 220 5.50 -23.45 -2.71
C ARG A 220 4.24 -23.45 -1.83
N LYS A 221 4.18 -24.31 -0.80
CA LYS A 221 3.13 -24.23 0.22
C LYS A 221 3.40 -23.03 1.11
N THR A 222 2.47 -22.09 1.18
CA THR A 222 2.62 -20.90 2.01
C THR A 222 1.84 -21.04 3.32
N THR A 223 2.41 -20.55 4.41
CA THR A 223 1.72 -20.32 5.67
C THR A 223 1.84 -18.86 6.05
N CYS A 224 0.71 -18.21 6.36
CA CYS A 224 0.70 -16.92 7.03
C CYS A 224 0.35 -17.13 8.50
N MET A 225 1.10 -16.49 9.38
CA MET A 225 0.87 -16.47 10.82
C MET A 225 0.65 -15.04 11.28
N ILE A 226 -0.21 -14.87 12.27
CA ILE A 226 -0.47 -13.59 12.92
C ILE A 226 -0.18 -13.77 14.41
N PHE A 227 0.69 -12.93 14.94
CA PHE A 227 1.05 -12.86 16.36
C PHE A 227 0.57 -11.54 16.94
N ASN A 228 0.24 -11.53 18.22
CA ASN A 228 0.38 -10.32 19.00
C ASN A 228 1.85 -10.24 19.43
N TRP A 229 2.63 -9.32 18.87
CA TRP A 229 4.09 -9.32 19.06
C TRP A 229 4.51 -8.88 20.47
N LYS A 230 3.65 -8.14 21.18
CA LYS A 230 3.89 -7.75 22.58
C LYS A 230 3.79 -8.95 23.51
N SER A 231 2.72 -9.72 23.38
CA SER A 231 2.47 -10.90 24.23
C SER A 231 3.16 -12.18 23.74
N GLY A 232 3.55 -12.25 22.48
CA GLY A 232 4.05 -13.47 21.83
C GLY A 232 2.96 -14.46 21.41
N ASP A 233 1.69 -14.19 21.73
CA ASP A 233 0.56 -15.06 21.43
C ASP A 233 0.36 -15.21 19.92
N ARG A 234 0.30 -16.46 19.45
CA ARG A 234 -0.15 -16.75 18.08
C ARG A 234 -1.67 -16.66 18.01
N LEU A 235 -2.17 -15.69 17.25
CA LEU A 235 -3.61 -15.43 17.10
C LEU A 235 -4.23 -16.23 15.96
N LEU A 236 -3.49 -16.42 14.87
CA LEU A 236 -4.00 -17.11 13.68
C LEU A 236 -2.89 -17.77 12.88
N SER A 237 -3.17 -18.95 12.31
CA SER A 237 -2.28 -19.61 11.34
C SER A 237 -3.09 -20.18 10.19
N ILE A 238 -2.85 -19.66 8.99
CA ILE A 238 -3.51 -20.10 7.75
C ILE A 238 -2.47 -20.69 6.83
N SER A 239 -2.78 -21.83 6.23
CA SER A 239 -1.95 -22.47 5.21
C SER A 239 -2.66 -22.56 3.87
N SER A 240 -1.90 -22.43 2.80
CA SER A 240 -2.32 -22.75 1.44
C SER A 240 -1.40 -23.81 0.84
N ALA A 241 -1.95 -24.62 -0.06
CA ALA A 241 -1.17 -25.57 -0.85
C ALA A 241 -0.27 -24.86 -1.89
N THR A 242 -0.46 -23.56 -2.06
CA THR A 242 0.12 -22.68 -3.08
C THR A 242 0.55 -21.36 -2.44
N CYS A 243 0.94 -20.40 -3.28
CA CYS A 243 1.28 -19.07 -2.82
C CYS A 243 0.06 -18.32 -2.25
N MET A 244 0.30 -17.58 -1.18
CA MET A 244 -0.70 -16.77 -0.49
C MET A 244 -0.05 -15.54 0.12
N SER A 245 -0.76 -14.43 0.11
CA SER A 245 -0.44 -13.23 0.85
C SER A 245 -1.64 -12.81 1.69
N LEU A 246 -1.36 -12.06 2.74
CA LEU A 246 -2.37 -11.62 3.69
C LEU A 246 -2.09 -10.16 4.02
N TYR A 247 -3.16 -9.39 4.17
CA TYR A 247 -3.12 -7.98 4.50
C TYR A 247 -4.31 -7.60 5.39
N GLN A 248 -4.11 -6.68 6.33
CA GLN A 248 -5.16 -6.19 7.20
C GLN A 248 -5.94 -5.06 6.53
N LEU A 249 -7.15 -5.36 6.03
CA LEU A 249 -8.00 -4.40 5.34
C LEU A 249 -8.61 -3.37 6.31
N SER A 250 -8.97 -3.82 7.51
CA SER A 250 -9.44 -3.01 8.62
C SER A 250 -9.10 -3.68 9.95
N THR A 251 -9.44 -3.07 11.09
CA THR A 251 -9.31 -3.73 12.41
C THR A 251 -10.06 -5.06 12.49
N ARG A 252 -11.09 -5.25 11.66
CA ARG A 252 -11.96 -6.43 11.65
C ARG A 252 -11.68 -7.39 10.50
N TYR A 253 -11.29 -6.90 9.32
CA TYR A 253 -11.20 -7.74 8.12
C TYR A 253 -9.75 -7.99 7.69
N LEU A 254 -9.47 -9.24 7.35
CA LEU A 254 -8.25 -9.61 6.64
C LEU A 254 -8.57 -9.92 5.19
N LEU A 255 -7.75 -9.39 4.30
CA LEU A 255 -7.74 -9.70 2.89
C LEU A 255 -6.66 -10.76 2.64
N ILE A 256 -7.04 -11.87 2.03
CA ILE A 256 -6.13 -12.97 1.71
C ILE A 256 -6.15 -13.19 0.21
N ALA A 257 -5.04 -12.94 -0.47
CA ALA A 257 -4.90 -13.31 -1.87
C ALA A 257 -4.26 -14.69 -1.94
N HIS A 258 -4.91 -15.61 -2.65
CA HIS A 258 -4.41 -16.97 -2.83
C HIS A 258 -4.77 -17.47 -4.22
N ASP A 259 -3.99 -18.45 -4.68
CA ASP A 259 -4.22 -19.08 -5.97
C ASP A 259 -4.39 -20.60 -5.82
N THR A 260 -4.98 -21.27 -6.79
CA THR A 260 -4.96 -22.74 -6.89
C THR A 260 -4.66 -23.13 -8.33
N ARG A 261 -4.22 -24.35 -8.63
CA ARG A 261 -3.93 -24.71 -10.03
C ARG A 261 -5.17 -24.66 -10.93
N THR A 262 -6.33 -25.03 -10.41
CA THR A 262 -7.53 -25.28 -11.21
C THR A 262 -8.60 -24.20 -11.08
N ALA A 263 -8.65 -23.48 -9.96
CA ALA A 263 -9.58 -22.39 -9.76
C ALA A 263 -8.93 -21.03 -10.09
N PRO A 264 -9.75 -19.99 -10.35
CA PRO A 264 -9.25 -18.64 -10.52
C PRO A 264 -8.46 -18.14 -9.30
N PHE A 265 -7.53 -17.21 -9.55
CA PHE A 265 -6.91 -16.44 -8.48
C PHE A 265 -8.01 -15.73 -7.68
N THR A 266 -7.92 -15.76 -6.35
CA THR A 266 -9.05 -15.38 -5.49
C THR A 266 -8.58 -14.50 -4.35
N LEU A 267 -9.34 -13.44 -4.07
CA LEU A 267 -9.25 -12.69 -2.82
C LEU A 267 -10.30 -13.22 -1.88
N SER A 268 -9.91 -13.63 -0.69
CA SER A 268 -10.83 -14.07 0.35
C SER A 268 -10.77 -13.08 1.49
N ILE A 269 -11.94 -12.55 1.85
CA ILE A 269 -12.07 -11.66 2.99
C ILE A 269 -12.58 -12.48 4.16
N ILE A 270 -11.91 -12.38 5.30
CA ILE A 270 -12.30 -13.09 6.52
C ILE A 270 -12.50 -12.10 7.67
N ASP A 271 -13.41 -12.42 8.57
CA ASP A 271 -13.60 -11.70 9.82
C ASP A 271 -12.57 -12.20 10.83
N PHE A 272 -11.61 -11.35 11.17
CA PHE A 272 -10.46 -11.70 12.01
C PHE A 272 -10.90 -12.10 13.41
N ASP A 273 -11.82 -11.34 14.01
CA ASP A 273 -12.30 -11.58 15.37
C ASP A 273 -13.08 -12.89 15.48
N ALA A 274 -13.85 -13.23 14.44
CA ALA A 274 -14.54 -14.52 14.38
C ALA A 274 -13.57 -15.71 14.18
N THR A 275 -12.39 -15.48 13.61
CA THR A 275 -11.45 -16.54 13.20
C THR A 275 -10.31 -16.80 14.21
N LYS A 276 -9.98 -15.81 15.07
CA LYS A 276 -8.85 -15.89 16.03
C LYS A 276 -9.01 -16.92 17.16
N THR A 277 -10.14 -17.61 17.27
CA THR A 277 -10.44 -18.57 18.35
C THR A 277 -9.63 -19.87 18.27
N ASN A 278 -8.90 -20.10 17.18
CA ASN A 278 -8.17 -21.35 16.93
C ASN A 278 -6.65 -21.18 17.05
N LYS A 279 -6.17 -20.81 18.24
CA LYS A 279 -4.75 -20.44 18.50
C LYS A 279 -3.74 -21.54 18.13
N ASP A 280 -4.13 -22.81 18.27
CA ASP A 280 -3.21 -23.94 18.12
C ASP A 280 -3.22 -24.62 16.76
N ARG A 281 -4.27 -24.43 15.96
CA ARG A 281 -4.41 -25.15 14.69
C ARG A 281 -4.11 -24.26 13.50
N THR A 282 -3.36 -24.85 12.56
CA THR A 282 -3.23 -24.27 11.23
C THR A 282 -4.43 -24.68 10.40
N VAL A 283 -5.19 -23.69 9.94
CA VAL A 283 -6.37 -23.93 9.12
C VAL A 283 -5.96 -23.83 7.65
N ASN A 284 -6.48 -24.72 6.81
CA ASN A 284 -6.31 -24.59 5.36
C ASN A 284 -7.21 -23.44 4.86
N ILE A 285 -6.69 -22.56 3.99
CA ILE A 285 -7.42 -21.38 3.46
C ILE A 285 -8.79 -21.76 2.86
N LEU A 286 -8.91 -22.94 2.26
CA LEU A 286 -10.18 -23.41 1.69
C LEU A 286 -11.25 -23.67 2.76
N ARG A 287 -10.83 -24.01 3.99
CA ARG A 287 -11.70 -24.31 5.14
C ARG A 287 -11.95 -23.11 6.07
N VAL A 288 -11.26 -21.98 5.86
CA VAL A 288 -11.51 -20.77 6.65
C VAL A 288 -12.87 -20.20 6.26
N LYS A 289 -13.70 -19.85 7.27
CA LYS A 289 -14.97 -19.18 7.04
C LYS A 289 -14.70 -17.80 6.43
N LYS A 290 -15.19 -17.58 5.21
CA LYS A 290 -15.06 -16.30 4.51
C LYS A 290 -16.30 -15.44 4.77
N VAL A 291 -16.11 -14.13 4.77
CA VAL A 291 -17.19 -13.15 4.66
C VAL A 291 -17.64 -13.06 3.21
N CYS A 292 -16.68 -12.95 2.28
CA CYS A 292 -16.91 -13.10 0.86
C CYS A 292 -15.60 -13.41 0.12
N GLN A 293 -15.72 -13.82 -1.14
CA GLN A 293 -14.63 -14.11 -2.04
C GLN A 293 -14.79 -13.31 -3.34
N LEU A 294 -13.69 -12.76 -3.83
CA LEU A 294 -13.61 -12.01 -5.08
C LEU A 294 -12.74 -12.80 -6.05
N THR A 295 -13.35 -13.39 -7.08
CA THR A 295 -12.60 -14.22 -8.04
C THR A 295 -12.10 -13.38 -9.20
N PHE A 296 -10.89 -13.66 -9.67
CA PHE A 296 -10.34 -13.12 -10.91
C PHE A 296 -10.85 -13.90 -12.13
N PRO A 297 -10.51 -13.47 -13.36
CA PRO A 297 -10.86 -14.22 -14.56
C PRO A 297 -10.32 -15.64 -14.54
N GLU A 298 -11.03 -16.53 -15.22
CA GLU A 298 -10.60 -17.91 -15.39
C GLU A 298 -9.23 -17.99 -16.07
N LYS A 299 -8.43 -18.96 -15.63
CA LYS A 299 -7.09 -19.20 -16.19
C LYS A 299 -7.14 -20.16 -17.38
N ARG A 300 -6.24 -19.94 -18.33
CA ARG A 300 -6.03 -20.78 -19.51
C ARG A 300 -5.13 -21.97 -19.14
N GLY A 301 -5.66 -22.86 -18.32
CA GLY A 301 -4.96 -24.08 -17.89
C GLY A 301 -4.49 -24.03 -16.43
N ASN A 302 -3.56 -24.91 -16.10
CA ASN A 302 -3.18 -25.22 -14.71
C ASN A 302 -2.10 -24.27 -14.15
N PHE A 303 -2.22 -22.98 -14.44
CA PHE A 303 -1.29 -21.97 -13.91
C PHE A 303 -1.48 -21.82 -12.39
N CYS A 304 -0.37 -21.61 -11.69
CA CYS A 304 -0.37 -21.30 -10.27
C CYS A 304 0.66 -20.21 -9.99
N ALA A 305 0.24 -19.18 -9.28
CA ALA A 305 1.13 -18.10 -8.89
C ALA A 305 2.31 -18.65 -8.07
N SER A 306 3.53 -18.29 -8.47
CA SER A 306 4.77 -18.55 -7.73
C SER A 306 4.87 -17.62 -6.53
N ILE A 307 4.51 -16.35 -6.73
CA ILE A 307 4.52 -15.29 -5.73
C ILE A 307 3.18 -14.56 -5.77
N THR A 308 2.68 -14.18 -4.60
CA THR A 308 1.51 -13.32 -4.45
C THR A 308 1.88 -12.25 -3.44
N ASN A 309 1.60 -10.99 -3.75
CA ASN A 309 1.87 -9.87 -2.85
C ASN A 309 0.63 -9.01 -2.76
N ILE A 310 0.26 -8.65 -1.54
CA ILE A 310 -0.65 -7.54 -1.29
C ILE A 310 0.21 -6.45 -0.67
N ILE A 311 0.21 -5.29 -1.29
CA ILE A 311 0.97 -4.14 -0.82
C ILE A 311 -0.01 -3.01 -0.61
N ASP A 312 0.05 -2.44 0.59
CA ASP A 312 -0.52 -1.16 0.88
C ASP A 312 0.61 -0.22 1.30
N TRP A 313 0.66 0.92 0.65
CA TRP A 313 1.60 1.98 0.97
C TRP A 313 0.94 3.11 1.73
N ARG A 314 -0.18 2.86 2.43
CA ARG A 314 -0.67 3.80 3.42
C ARG A 314 0.48 4.14 4.36
N PRO A 315 0.85 5.43 4.47
CA PRO A 315 1.92 5.85 5.33
C PRO A 315 1.56 5.41 6.72
N GLN A 316 2.44 4.61 7.32
CA GLN A 316 2.44 4.55 8.75
C GLN A 316 2.82 5.98 9.20
N ARG A 317 1.91 6.68 9.88
CA ARG A 317 2.21 8.00 10.46
C ARG A 317 3.39 7.91 11.42
N THR A 318 4.52 8.50 11.05
CA THR A 318 5.65 8.66 11.98
C THR A 318 5.32 9.66 13.08
N LEU A 319 6.06 9.60 14.20
CA LEU A 319 6.03 10.63 15.24
C LEU A 319 6.33 12.03 14.67
N GLN A 320 7.13 12.11 13.60
CA GLN A 320 7.49 13.36 12.93
C GLN A 320 6.45 13.80 11.87
N GLU A 321 5.66 12.87 11.34
CA GLU A 321 4.45 13.16 10.53
C GLU A 321 3.32 13.82 11.34
N GLN A 322 3.48 14.00 12.66
CA GLN A 322 2.67 14.97 13.42
C GLN A 322 2.77 16.39 12.84
N SER A 323 3.78 16.69 12.02
CA SER A 323 3.90 17.96 11.30
C SER A 323 2.98 18.07 10.07
N ILE A 324 2.50 16.95 9.50
CA ILE A 324 1.60 16.97 8.35
C ILE A 324 0.16 16.99 8.87
N PRO A 325 -0.63 18.03 8.57
CA PRO A 325 -1.95 18.20 9.16
C PRO A 325 -3.04 17.34 8.47
N PHE A 326 -2.67 16.38 7.63
CA PHE A 326 -3.62 15.52 6.92
C PHE A 326 -3.08 14.11 6.69
N SER A 327 -3.98 13.14 6.50
CA SER A 327 -3.66 11.78 6.05
C SER A 327 -4.54 11.37 4.88
N PRO A 328 -4.13 10.35 4.10
CA PRO A 328 -5.03 9.72 3.15
C PRO A 328 -6.26 9.13 3.84
N ARG A 329 -7.45 9.48 3.34
CA ARG A 329 -8.71 8.88 3.79
C ARG A 329 -8.92 7.48 3.22
N ASP A 330 -8.45 7.28 1.99
CA ASP A 330 -8.52 6.02 1.26
C ASP A 330 -7.14 5.70 0.68
N GLY A 331 -6.93 4.43 0.33
CA GLY A 331 -5.67 3.93 -0.18
C GLY A 331 -5.86 2.97 -1.33
N ILE A 332 -4.91 2.96 -2.26
CA ILE A 332 -4.82 1.92 -3.28
C ILE A 332 -4.12 0.69 -2.68
N ILE A 333 -4.81 -0.44 -2.74
CA ILE A 333 -4.25 -1.75 -2.48
C ILE A 333 -3.75 -2.31 -3.80
N ILE A 334 -2.49 -2.75 -3.81
CA ILE A 334 -1.84 -3.37 -4.94
C ILE A 334 -1.82 -4.87 -4.71
N ILE A 335 -2.42 -5.62 -5.63
CA ILE A 335 -2.44 -7.07 -5.58
C ILE A 335 -1.69 -7.56 -6.80
N SER A 336 -0.53 -8.19 -6.60
CA SER A 336 0.24 -8.78 -7.68
C SER A 336 0.41 -10.28 -7.50
N ALA A 337 0.42 -10.98 -8.62
CA ALA A 337 0.74 -12.39 -8.68
C ALA A 337 1.78 -12.61 -9.79
N GLU A 338 2.80 -13.41 -9.50
CA GLU A 338 3.77 -13.85 -10.50
C GLU A 338 3.38 -15.25 -10.99
N TYR A 339 3.33 -15.44 -12.30
CA TYR A 339 3.14 -16.75 -12.91
C TYR A 339 4.37 -17.09 -13.74
N THR A 340 5.02 -18.19 -13.37
CA THR A 340 6.15 -18.77 -14.10
C THR A 340 5.68 -20.05 -14.80
N ASP A 341 5.75 -20.09 -16.13
CA ASP A 341 5.60 -21.33 -16.90
C ASP A 341 6.99 -21.93 -17.18
N VAL A 342 7.09 -23.26 -17.24
CA VAL A 342 8.37 -23.95 -17.43
C VAL A 342 8.90 -23.60 -18.83
N GLY A 343 9.95 -22.78 -18.88
CA GLY A 343 10.59 -22.34 -20.12
C GLY A 343 9.97 -21.10 -20.81
N ARG A 344 9.10 -20.33 -20.13
CA ARG A 344 8.54 -19.07 -20.68
C ARG A 344 8.80 -17.83 -19.82
N ILE A 345 8.44 -16.68 -20.41
CA ILE A 345 8.38 -15.35 -19.80
C ILE A 345 7.49 -15.42 -18.55
N SER A 346 7.97 -14.85 -17.44
CA SER A 346 7.17 -14.66 -16.22
C SER A 346 6.20 -13.50 -16.43
N GLU A 347 4.93 -13.72 -16.10
CA GLU A 347 3.89 -12.70 -16.19
C GLU A 347 3.51 -12.21 -14.79
N TYR A 348 3.27 -10.90 -14.66
CA TYR A 348 3.01 -10.24 -13.38
C TYR A 348 1.72 -9.42 -13.42
N PRO A 349 0.53 -10.06 -13.50
CA PRO A 349 -0.72 -9.37 -13.29
C PRO A 349 -0.71 -8.61 -11.97
N THR A 350 -0.92 -7.30 -12.09
CA THR A 350 -0.97 -6.36 -10.98
C THR A 350 -2.30 -5.63 -11.03
N CYS A 351 -3.12 -5.85 -10.02
CA CYS A 351 -4.45 -5.28 -9.84
C CYS A 351 -4.41 -4.19 -8.78
N LEU A 352 -4.87 -2.99 -9.14
CA LEU A 352 -5.07 -1.86 -8.25
C LEU A 352 -6.55 -1.76 -7.91
N VAL A 353 -6.85 -1.62 -6.62
CA VAL A 353 -8.22 -1.43 -6.11
C VAL A 353 -8.18 -0.54 -4.88
N SER A 354 -9.18 0.34 -4.71
CA SER A 354 -9.22 1.16 -3.50
C SER A 354 -9.70 0.36 -2.28
N CYS A 355 -9.20 0.69 -1.10
CA CYS A 355 -9.64 0.07 0.15
C CYS A 355 -11.15 0.26 0.37
N SER A 356 -11.67 1.46 0.14
CA SER A 356 -13.11 1.74 0.23
C SER A 356 -13.96 0.85 -0.68
N THR A 357 -13.46 0.54 -1.89
CA THR A 357 -14.15 -0.37 -2.82
C THR A 357 -14.28 -1.76 -2.21
N LEU A 358 -13.18 -2.32 -1.69
CA LEU A 358 -13.22 -3.65 -1.08
C LEU A 358 -14.15 -3.69 0.14
N LEU A 359 -14.15 -2.64 0.97
CA LEU A 359 -15.07 -2.52 2.10
C LEU A 359 -16.53 -2.47 1.64
N ASN A 360 -16.84 -1.71 0.59
CA ASN A 360 -18.20 -1.66 0.03
C ASN A 360 -18.62 -3.01 -0.56
N LEU A 361 -17.72 -3.77 -1.19
CA LEU A 361 -18.00 -5.11 -1.70
C LEU A 361 -18.32 -6.11 -0.58
N ILE A 362 -17.74 -5.93 0.62
CA ILE A 362 -18.08 -6.74 1.80
C ILE A 362 -19.53 -6.47 2.23
N GLU A 363 -19.95 -5.21 2.31
CA GLU A 363 -21.32 -4.88 2.70
C GLU A 363 -22.32 -5.34 1.62
N LEU A 364 -22.00 -5.14 0.34
CA LEU A 364 -22.83 -5.65 -0.77
C LEU A 364 -22.96 -7.18 -0.74
N ALA A 365 -21.89 -7.91 -0.43
CA ALA A 365 -21.92 -9.36 -0.31
C ALA A 365 -22.86 -9.80 0.83
N ARG A 366 -22.82 -9.12 1.97
CA ARG A 366 -23.69 -9.39 3.13
C ARG A 366 -25.15 -9.09 2.87
N GLU A 367 -25.44 -7.93 2.31
CA GLU A 367 -26.81 -7.51 1.98
C GLU A 367 -27.48 -8.49 1.02
N ASN A 368 -26.71 -9.05 0.08
CA ASN A 368 -27.21 -10.02 -0.89
C ASN A 368 -27.11 -11.48 -0.43
N GLY A 369 -26.52 -11.75 0.74
CA GLY A 369 -26.24 -13.12 1.21
C GLY A 369 -25.35 -13.93 0.26
N ARG A 370 -24.43 -13.28 -0.46
CA ARG A 370 -23.54 -13.91 -1.46
C ARG A 370 -22.12 -14.04 -0.93
N ASP A 371 -21.61 -15.27 -0.90
CA ASP A 371 -20.25 -15.54 -0.45
C ASP A 371 -19.19 -15.38 -1.55
N VAL A 372 -19.59 -15.31 -2.82
CA VAL A 372 -18.68 -15.22 -3.97
C VAL A 372 -19.17 -14.16 -4.95
N LEU A 373 -18.28 -13.25 -5.33
CA LEU A 373 -18.48 -12.25 -6.37
C LEU A 373 -17.55 -12.56 -7.55
N ALA A 374 -18.15 -12.82 -8.72
CA ALA A 374 -17.42 -13.12 -9.96
C ALA A 374 -16.69 -11.88 -10.49
N TRP A 375 -15.63 -12.10 -11.27
CA TRP A 375 -14.79 -11.01 -11.80
C TRP A 375 -15.61 -9.94 -12.51
N GLU A 376 -16.55 -10.36 -13.35
CA GLU A 376 -17.41 -9.51 -14.18
C GLU A 376 -18.24 -8.53 -13.35
N GLU A 377 -18.53 -8.88 -12.08
CA GLU A 377 -19.32 -8.06 -11.17
C GLU A 377 -18.47 -7.02 -10.42
N TRP A 378 -17.32 -7.42 -9.87
CA TRP A 378 -16.53 -6.56 -8.98
C TRP A 378 -15.29 -5.94 -9.63
N GLY A 379 -14.71 -6.62 -10.62
CA GLY A 379 -13.40 -6.31 -11.20
C GLY A 379 -13.43 -5.14 -12.18
N PRO A 380 -13.99 -5.31 -13.40
CA PRO A 380 -13.93 -4.32 -14.47
C PRO A 380 -14.31 -2.88 -14.07
N PRO A 381 -15.36 -2.61 -13.27
CA PRO A 381 -15.74 -1.24 -12.95
C PRO A 381 -14.95 -0.61 -11.80
N ASN A 382 -14.19 -1.39 -11.02
CA ASN A 382 -13.58 -0.90 -9.78
C ASN A 382 -12.08 -1.14 -9.66
N THR A 383 -11.48 -1.83 -10.62
CA THR A 383 -10.05 -2.14 -10.58
C THR A 383 -9.31 -1.56 -11.77
N ARG A 384 -7.99 -1.60 -11.67
CA ARG A 384 -7.09 -1.40 -12.81
C ARG A 384 -6.07 -2.52 -12.82
N LEU A 385 -6.11 -3.31 -13.89
CA LEU A 385 -5.28 -4.48 -14.08
C LEU A 385 -4.20 -4.21 -15.13
N TRP A 386 -2.95 -4.45 -14.78
CA TRP A 386 -1.76 -4.27 -15.61
C TRP A 386 -0.91 -5.53 -15.66
N ASN A 387 -0.09 -5.66 -16.70
CA ASN A 387 1.00 -6.62 -16.73
C ASN A 387 2.31 -5.88 -16.51
N MET A 388 2.96 -6.13 -15.38
CA MET A 388 4.28 -5.56 -15.11
C MET A 388 5.34 -6.41 -15.83
N VAL A 389 6.28 -5.74 -16.51
CA VAL A 389 7.31 -6.42 -17.32
C VAL A 389 8.34 -7.16 -16.46
N VAL A 390 8.48 -6.78 -15.18
CA VAL A 390 9.46 -7.37 -14.26
C VAL A 390 8.86 -7.49 -12.86
N GLY A 391 9.17 -8.58 -12.17
CA GLY A 391 8.63 -8.96 -10.85
C GLY A 391 8.96 -8.08 -9.66
N PHE A 392 9.48 -6.89 -9.89
CA PHE A 392 9.85 -6.01 -8.81
C PHE A 392 8.68 -5.09 -8.44
N THR A 393 8.11 -5.37 -7.27
CA THR A 393 7.25 -4.47 -6.51
C THR A 393 7.91 -3.11 -6.22
N GLY A 394 9.24 -3.02 -6.33
CA GLY A 394 9.99 -1.76 -6.26
C GLY A 394 9.70 -0.78 -7.40
N HIS A 395 8.99 -1.19 -8.46
CA HIS A 395 8.59 -0.29 -9.53
C HIS A 395 7.36 0.58 -9.19
N LEU A 396 6.72 0.36 -8.05
CA LEU A 396 5.45 0.98 -7.68
C LEU A 396 5.53 1.50 -6.24
N GLY A 397 5.07 2.73 -6.03
CA GLY A 397 4.90 3.29 -4.69
C GLY A 397 3.66 4.15 -4.64
N PHE A 398 2.84 3.97 -3.60
CA PHE A 398 1.59 4.70 -3.43
C PHE A 398 1.59 5.48 -2.12
N PHE A 399 0.77 6.52 -2.06
CA PHE A 399 0.49 7.32 -0.87
C PHE A 399 -0.98 7.69 -0.98
N GLY A 400 -1.83 6.93 -0.27
CA GLY A 400 -3.26 7.07 -0.43
C GLY A 400 -3.74 6.72 -1.85
N MET A 401 -4.38 7.68 -2.50
CA MET A 401 -4.89 7.56 -3.87
C MET A 401 -3.88 7.99 -4.95
N ARG A 402 -2.69 8.43 -4.56
CA ARG A 402 -1.62 8.81 -5.50
C ARG A 402 -0.51 7.79 -5.49
N GLY A 403 0.20 7.66 -6.60
CA GLY A 403 1.36 6.79 -6.65
C GLY A 403 2.21 7.06 -7.86
N PHE A 404 3.32 6.34 -7.97
CA PHE A 404 4.18 6.36 -9.12
C PHE A 404 4.41 4.95 -9.66
N VAL A 405 4.72 4.89 -10.94
CA VAL A 405 5.15 3.69 -11.65
C VAL A 405 6.45 4.01 -12.38
N PHE A 406 7.50 3.24 -12.11
CA PHE A 406 8.75 3.34 -12.83
C PHE A 406 8.66 2.57 -14.14
N HIS A 407 9.04 3.25 -15.23
CA HIS A 407 9.24 2.62 -16.52
C HIS A 407 10.75 2.54 -16.75
N ASN A 408 11.33 1.37 -16.51
CA ASN A 408 12.68 1.11 -17.00
C ASN A 408 12.59 1.01 -18.52
N ARG A 409 12.86 2.12 -19.20
CA ARG A 409 13.04 2.10 -20.64
C ARG A 409 14.37 1.44 -20.91
N VAL A 410 14.42 0.11 -20.93
CA VAL A 410 15.60 -0.62 -21.40
C VAL A 410 15.67 -0.40 -22.91
N ASP A 411 16.09 0.78 -23.34
CA ASP A 411 16.53 0.97 -24.71
C ASP A 411 17.76 0.07 -24.86
N GLN A 412 17.55 -1.12 -25.44
CA GLN A 412 18.58 -2.11 -25.75
C GLN A 412 19.58 -1.63 -26.81
N LEU A 413 19.67 -0.31 -27.04
CA LEU A 413 20.66 0.31 -27.89
C LEU A 413 22.00 0.34 -27.13
N GLN A 414 22.74 -0.75 -27.32
CA GLN A 414 24.19 -0.91 -27.14
C GLN A 414 24.93 0.28 -26.51
N GLY A 415 25.19 0.20 -25.20
CA GLY A 415 26.05 1.15 -24.48
C GLY A 415 25.34 1.73 -23.26
N TRP A 416 25.62 1.17 -22.09
CA TRP A 416 25.04 1.54 -20.81
C TRP A 416 25.35 3.01 -20.45
N SER A 417 24.45 3.91 -20.78
CA SER A 417 24.45 5.29 -20.28
C SER A 417 23.01 5.76 -20.02
N GLN A 418 22.22 4.98 -19.30
CA GLN A 418 20.91 5.48 -18.84
C GLN A 418 21.12 6.55 -17.79
N THR A 419 21.06 7.80 -18.24
CA THR A 419 21.10 9.02 -17.43
C THR A 419 19.72 9.44 -16.96
N PHE A 420 18.66 8.70 -17.29
CA PHE A 420 17.27 9.12 -17.02
C PHE A 420 16.39 7.98 -16.47
N LEU A 421 15.40 8.37 -15.67
CA LEU A 421 14.38 7.54 -15.05
C LEU A 421 13.00 8.05 -15.46
N ASP A 422 12.25 7.25 -16.21
CA ASP A 422 10.88 7.57 -16.60
C ASP A 422 9.89 7.12 -15.51
N ILE A 423 9.03 8.04 -15.10
CA ILE A 423 8.06 7.87 -14.02
C ILE A 423 6.69 8.30 -14.52
N SER A 424 5.69 7.44 -14.31
CA SER A 424 4.29 7.82 -14.42
C SER A 424 3.71 8.07 -13.02
N LEU A 425 3.29 9.29 -12.74
CA LEU A 425 2.57 9.64 -11.52
C LEU A 425 1.08 9.47 -11.74
N TYR A 426 0.44 8.60 -10.96
CA TYR A 426 -0.99 8.35 -11.00
C TYR A 426 -1.69 9.02 -9.83
N ASP A 427 -2.86 9.61 -10.09
CA ASP A 427 -3.79 10.08 -9.08
C ASP A 427 -5.19 9.51 -9.36
N PHE A 428 -5.61 8.60 -8.49
CA PHE A 428 -6.88 7.89 -8.50
C PHE A 428 -7.98 8.60 -7.69
N GLY A 429 -7.73 9.81 -7.20
CA GLY A 429 -8.71 10.59 -6.46
C GLY A 429 -9.95 10.89 -7.31
N LYS A 430 -11.11 10.35 -6.92
CA LYS A 430 -12.36 10.40 -7.71
C LYS A 430 -12.80 11.83 -8.05
N ILE A 431 -12.68 12.75 -7.09
CA ILE A 431 -13.07 14.16 -7.28
C ILE A 431 -12.07 14.86 -8.20
N GLY A 432 -10.77 14.67 -8.00
CA GLY A 432 -9.73 15.21 -8.88
C GLY A 432 -9.87 14.73 -10.33
N VAL A 433 -10.16 13.44 -10.53
CA VAL A 433 -10.47 12.85 -11.84
C VAL A 433 -11.69 13.52 -12.47
N ARG A 434 -12.81 13.64 -11.75
CA ARG A 434 -14.03 14.28 -12.28
C ARG A 434 -13.77 15.74 -12.67
N LYS A 435 -13.10 16.50 -11.80
CA LYS A 435 -12.72 17.89 -12.07
C LYS A 435 -11.87 18.00 -13.32
N HIS A 436 -10.84 17.16 -13.46
CA HIS A 436 -9.99 17.18 -14.66
C HIS A 436 -10.77 16.86 -15.94
N ARG A 437 -11.79 15.99 -15.87
CA ARG A 437 -12.68 15.73 -17.00
C ARG A 437 -13.51 16.96 -17.39
N GLU A 438 -14.04 17.68 -16.40
CA GLU A 438 -14.75 18.94 -16.61
C GLU A 438 -13.81 20.02 -17.18
N ASP A 439 -12.59 20.15 -16.63
CA ASP A 439 -11.58 21.08 -17.09
C ASP A 439 -11.14 20.76 -18.54
N MET A 440 -11.04 19.47 -18.92
CA MET A 440 -10.76 19.07 -20.31
C MET A 440 -11.89 19.49 -21.25
N ALA A 441 -13.15 19.28 -20.85
CA ALA A 441 -14.31 19.68 -21.65
C ALA A 441 -14.41 21.22 -21.81
N ALA A 442 -13.91 21.98 -20.84
CA ALA A 442 -13.86 23.44 -20.87
C ALA A 442 -12.59 24.02 -21.52
N GLY A 443 -11.62 23.19 -21.92
CA GLY A 443 -10.32 23.66 -22.44
C GLY A 443 -9.40 24.30 -21.38
N LEU A 444 -9.63 23.99 -20.11
CA LEU A 444 -8.90 24.51 -18.94
C LEU A 444 -7.94 23.49 -18.30
N ALA A 445 -7.96 22.24 -18.76
CA ALA A 445 -7.12 21.19 -18.20
C ALA A 445 -5.62 21.46 -18.41
N ASP A 446 -4.80 21.08 -17.43
CA ASP A 446 -3.35 21.09 -17.57
C ASP A 446 -2.93 20.13 -18.70
N PRO A 447 -2.29 20.61 -19.79
CA PRO A 447 -1.95 19.78 -20.94
C PRO A 447 -0.93 18.68 -20.62
N ARG A 448 -0.27 18.74 -19.46
CA ARG A 448 0.71 17.75 -19.00
C ARG A 448 0.06 16.57 -18.27
N VAL A 449 -1.20 16.72 -17.88
CA VAL A 449 -1.95 15.70 -17.15
C VAL A 449 -2.94 15.06 -18.11
N TYR A 450 -2.76 13.79 -18.38
CA TYR A 450 -3.68 13.04 -19.23
C TYR A 450 -4.68 12.26 -18.37
N MET A 451 -5.88 12.08 -18.93
CA MET A 451 -6.88 11.22 -18.32
C MET A 451 -6.69 9.79 -18.81
N SER A 452 -6.55 8.86 -17.86
CA SER A 452 -6.41 7.45 -18.15
C SER A 452 -7.67 6.71 -17.66
N GLU A 453 -8.69 6.66 -18.52
CA GLU A 453 -10.05 6.21 -18.19
C GLU A 453 -10.16 4.69 -17.92
N SER A 454 -9.32 3.91 -18.60
CA SER A 454 -9.34 2.46 -18.49
C SER A 454 -7.94 1.88 -18.60
N SER A 455 -7.81 0.60 -18.32
CA SER A 455 -6.64 -0.17 -18.69
C SER A 455 -7.05 -1.45 -19.38
N ARG A 456 -6.31 -1.78 -20.44
CA ARG A 456 -6.43 -3.05 -21.14
C ARG A 456 -5.28 -3.94 -20.72
N TYR A 457 -5.62 -5.09 -20.18
CA TYR A 457 -4.71 -6.17 -19.91
C TYR A 457 -4.85 -7.18 -21.05
N GLY A 458 -3.82 -7.29 -21.90
CA GLY A 458 -3.86 -8.18 -23.06
C GLY A 458 -2.50 -8.60 -23.58
N GLY A 459 -2.51 -9.57 -24.50
CA GLY A 459 -1.30 -10.19 -25.08
C GLY A 459 -0.71 -11.34 -24.26
N ILE A 460 -1.51 -11.96 -23.39
CA ILE A 460 -1.03 -12.70 -22.21
C ILE A 460 -1.54 -14.15 -22.21
N VAL A 461 -0.80 -15.05 -21.57
CA VAL A 461 -1.07 -16.49 -21.56
C VAL A 461 -1.92 -16.95 -20.36
N ILE A 462 -1.87 -16.26 -19.21
CA ILE A 462 -2.52 -16.75 -17.97
C ILE A 462 -4.04 -16.85 -18.07
N PHE A 463 -4.75 -15.80 -18.50
CA PHE A 463 -6.23 -15.76 -18.46
C PHE A 463 -6.86 -16.28 -19.75
N LYS A 464 -8.06 -16.87 -19.66
CA LYS A 464 -8.81 -17.34 -20.83
C LYS A 464 -9.21 -16.18 -21.73
N ASP A 465 -9.72 -15.10 -21.13
CA ASP A 465 -9.97 -13.85 -21.84
C ASP A 465 -8.64 -13.12 -22.07
N ARG A 466 -8.35 -12.83 -23.34
CA ARG A 466 -7.12 -12.15 -23.76
C ARG A 466 -7.24 -10.63 -23.72
N ASN A 467 -8.44 -10.08 -23.54
CA ASN A 467 -8.71 -8.66 -23.67
C ASN A 467 -9.53 -8.16 -22.46
N LEU A 468 -8.93 -8.26 -21.28
CA LEU A 468 -9.55 -7.78 -20.06
C LEU A 468 -9.46 -6.25 -20.01
N THR A 469 -10.61 -5.58 -19.95
CA THR A 469 -10.67 -4.13 -19.76
C THR A 469 -11.16 -3.81 -18.36
N THR A 470 -10.41 -2.95 -17.68
CA THR A 470 -10.70 -2.51 -16.31
C THR A 470 -10.76 -0.98 -16.25
N ARG A 471 -11.53 -0.43 -15.31
CA ARG A 471 -11.88 0.99 -15.21
C ARG A 471 -11.69 1.47 -13.78
N LEU A 472 -10.45 1.84 -13.45
CA LEU A 472 -10.15 2.71 -12.32
C LEU A 472 -9.49 3.96 -12.89
N PRO A 473 -10.29 4.98 -13.25
CA PRO A 473 -9.78 6.17 -13.90
C PRO A 473 -8.74 6.87 -13.05
N ALA A 474 -7.71 7.41 -13.71
CA ALA A 474 -6.66 8.18 -13.05
C ALA A 474 -6.29 9.41 -13.86
N ARG A 475 -5.93 10.48 -13.16
CA ARG A 475 -5.09 11.53 -13.74
C ARG A 475 -3.68 11.01 -13.75
N VAL A 476 -2.96 11.21 -14.84
CA VAL A 476 -1.61 10.69 -14.94
C VAL A 476 -0.69 11.74 -15.55
N MET A 477 0.53 11.78 -15.04
CA MET A 477 1.58 12.70 -15.46
C MET A 477 2.86 11.92 -15.68
N TYR A 478 3.54 12.21 -16.80
CA TYR A 478 4.83 11.60 -17.10
C TYR A 478 5.96 12.54 -16.70
N LEU A 479 6.96 11.99 -16.04
CA LEU A 479 8.17 12.68 -15.64
C LEU A 479 9.38 11.87 -16.09
N THR A 480 10.41 12.55 -16.58
CA THR A 480 11.72 11.97 -16.87
C THR A 480 12.72 12.66 -15.96
N LEU A 481 13.33 11.91 -15.05
CA LEU A 481 14.28 12.44 -14.07
C LEU A 481 15.71 12.07 -14.46
N PRO A 482 16.68 12.98 -14.40
CA PRO A 482 18.08 12.58 -14.52
C PRO A 482 18.51 11.78 -13.27
N ILE A 483 19.22 10.67 -13.48
CA ILE A 483 19.76 9.78 -12.42
C ILE A 483 21.01 10.39 -11.82
#